data_AF-A0A7S3ATZ0-F1
#
_entry.id   AF-A0A7S3ATZ0-F1
#
_cell.length_a   1.000
_cell.length_b   1.000
_cell.length_c   1.000
_cell.angle_alpha   90.00
_cell.angle_beta   90.00
_cell.angle_gamma   90.00
#
_symmetry.space_group_name_H-M   'P 1'
#
loop_
_entity.id
_entity.type
_entity.pdbx_description
1 polymer ?
#
loop_
_entity_poly.entity_id
_entity_poly.type
_entity_poly.pdbx_seq_one_letter_code
_entity_poly.pdbx_strand_id
1 'polypeptide(L)'
;VMQNHLLQVLALVAMEQPLSFGAEHIRTEKLKVLQAIKVLTLDDLVTGQYTRCGNHKGYLEDPSIENTESTTETFAAAVLHIHNPRWDGVPFILKAGKAVTDRKAEVRIQFHTVPGAVSALTDVAANELVVRLQPEETIYWKVINKVPALKFEVQQMRMDLLYASKFDEETQPVPEAYERLLLECLAADHSHFVSADELLESWRIFTPVLRRLQDEKIKPHPYPFGSRGPSAADALAHKYGMSKFGGGITPYVEGQPPKSYAAEEEPPDDGMSESASVCSHLTSTTSHGHGSLVVPFAALPEIGVSATSASSPAVERPAPPKSMSGT
;
A
#
# COMPACT_ATOMS: atom_id res chain seq x y z
N VAL A 1 -12.39 -2.24 -9.68
CA VAL A 1 -11.21 -1.73 -8.94
C VAL A 1 -10.65 -2.77 -7.98
N MET A 2 -11.42 -3.26 -7.00
CA MET A 2 -10.89 -4.21 -6.02
C MET A 2 -10.58 -5.59 -6.64
N GLN A 3 -11.57 -6.23 -7.29
CA GLN A 3 -11.43 -7.56 -7.90
C GLN A 3 -10.37 -7.61 -9.02
N ASN A 4 -10.13 -6.51 -9.74
CA ASN A 4 -9.11 -6.45 -10.80
C ASN A 4 -7.82 -5.77 -10.32
N HIS A 5 -7.76 -4.44 -10.27
CA HIS A 5 -6.53 -3.67 -10.13
C HIS A 5 -5.85 -3.94 -8.79
N LEU A 6 -6.58 -3.88 -7.67
CA LEU A 6 -5.99 -4.11 -6.36
C LEU A 6 -5.56 -5.56 -6.15
N LEU A 7 -6.35 -6.51 -6.66
CA LEU A 7 -6.00 -7.92 -6.58
C LEU A 7 -4.76 -8.26 -7.43
N GLN A 8 -4.62 -7.62 -8.59
CA GLN A 8 -3.43 -7.77 -9.46
C GLN A 8 -2.18 -7.18 -8.79
N VAL A 9 -2.30 -6.00 -8.16
CA VAL A 9 -1.20 -5.43 -7.36
C VAL A 9 -0.88 -6.34 -6.16
N LEU A 10 -1.88 -6.88 -5.48
CA LEU A 10 -1.68 -7.84 -4.38
C LEU A 10 -0.92 -9.08 -4.86
N ALA A 11 -1.30 -9.67 -6.00
CA ALA A 11 -0.62 -10.84 -6.54
C ALA A 11 0.86 -10.57 -6.82
N LEU A 12 1.21 -9.38 -7.34
CA LEU A 12 2.61 -8.98 -7.56
C LEU A 12 3.39 -8.76 -6.26
N VAL A 13 2.75 -8.20 -5.23
CA VAL A 13 3.39 -7.97 -3.93
C VAL A 13 3.61 -9.29 -3.18
N ALA A 14 2.69 -10.24 -3.33
CA ALA A 14 2.65 -11.47 -2.55
C ALA A 14 3.26 -12.70 -3.23
N MET A 15 3.57 -12.64 -4.53
CA MET A 15 4.11 -13.80 -5.25
C MET A 15 5.47 -14.24 -4.71
N GLU A 16 5.76 -15.53 -4.86
CA GLU A 16 7.11 -16.04 -4.67
C GLU A 16 8.04 -15.54 -5.78
N GLN A 17 9.35 -15.70 -5.56
CA GLN A 17 10.32 -15.39 -6.61
C GLN A 17 10.09 -16.30 -7.82
N PRO A 18 9.80 -15.74 -9.02
CA PRO A 18 9.62 -16.55 -10.21
C PRO A 18 10.97 -17.13 -10.67
N LEU A 19 10.91 -18.25 -11.40
CA LEU A 19 12.11 -18.90 -11.96
C LEU A 19 12.88 -18.00 -12.93
N SER A 20 12.17 -17.11 -13.63
CA SER A 20 12.74 -16.04 -14.44
C SER A 20 11.69 -14.94 -14.65
N PHE A 21 12.08 -13.84 -15.30
CA PHE A 21 11.16 -12.78 -15.71
C PHE A 21 10.33 -13.10 -16.96
N GLY A 22 10.29 -14.37 -17.39
CA GLY A 22 9.39 -14.79 -18.46
C GLY A 22 7.93 -14.74 -18.02
N ALA A 23 7.04 -14.32 -18.94
CA ALA A 23 5.61 -14.13 -18.67
C ALA A 23 4.96 -15.30 -17.92
N GLU A 24 5.19 -16.54 -18.38
CA GLU A 24 4.59 -17.73 -17.80
C GLU A 24 5.09 -18.03 -16.38
N HIS A 25 6.35 -17.74 -16.07
CA HIS A 25 6.89 -17.93 -14.74
C HIS A 25 6.29 -16.91 -13.75
N ILE A 26 6.16 -15.65 -14.17
CA ILE A 26 5.51 -14.60 -13.35
C ILE A 26 4.04 -14.96 -13.11
N ARG A 27 3.31 -15.35 -14.16
CA ARG A 27 1.90 -15.76 -14.08
C ARG A 27 1.70 -16.95 -13.17
N THR A 28 2.58 -17.93 -13.22
CA THR A 28 2.54 -19.12 -12.36
C THR A 28 2.59 -18.71 -10.88
N GLU A 29 3.51 -17.82 -10.49
CA GLU A 29 3.61 -17.39 -9.09
C GLU A 29 2.44 -16.50 -8.65
N LYS A 30 1.93 -15.63 -9.54
CA LYS A 30 0.70 -14.87 -9.29
C LYS A 30 -0.50 -15.79 -9.06
N LEU A 31 -0.66 -16.81 -9.91
CA LEU A 31 -1.78 -17.74 -9.82
C LEU A 31 -1.75 -18.54 -8.51
N LYS A 32 -0.57 -19.01 -8.07
CA LYS A 32 -0.42 -19.69 -6.77
C LYS A 32 -0.90 -18.84 -5.60
N VAL A 33 -0.59 -17.54 -5.62
CA VAL A 33 -1.09 -16.61 -4.60
C VAL A 33 -2.61 -16.55 -4.64
N LEU A 34 -3.22 -16.34 -5.81
CA LEU A 34 -4.67 -16.23 -5.93
C LEU A 34 -5.39 -17.51 -5.47
N GLN A 35 -4.84 -18.68 -5.80
CA GLN A 35 -5.33 -19.98 -5.33
C GLN A 35 -5.24 -20.12 -3.81
N ALA A 36 -4.21 -19.54 -3.18
CA ALA A 36 -4.05 -19.55 -1.73
C ALA A 36 -4.94 -18.54 -0.99
N ILE A 37 -5.59 -17.60 -1.69
CA ILE A 37 -6.49 -16.63 -1.05
C ILE A 37 -7.81 -17.30 -0.67
N LYS A 38 -8.18 -17.17 0.61
CA LYS A 38 -9.50 -17.55 1.11
C LYS A 38 -10.60 -16.72 0.45
N VAL A 39 -11.75 -17.36 0.24
CA VAL A 39 -12.95 -16.65 -0.21
C VAL A 39 -13.28 -15.54 0.77
N LEU A 40 -13.51 -14.33 0.25
CA LEU A 40 -13.84 -13.16 1.07
C LEU A 40 -15.22 -13.34 1.72
N THR A 41 -15.31 -13.00 3.01
CA THR A 41 -16.55 -13.07 3.78
C THR A 41 -17.01 -11.67 4.22
N LEU A 42 -18.26 -11.55 4.67
CA LEU A 42 -18.79 -10.28 5.17
C LEU A 42 -18.08 -9.79 6.44
N ASP A 43 -17.55 -10.70 7.26
CA ASP A 43 -16.84 -10.35 8.51
C ASP A 43 -15.51 -9.61 8.26
N ASP A 44 -15.00 -9.74 7.04
CA ASP A 44 -13.76 -9.13 6.55
C ASP A 44 -14.01 -8.10 5.46
N LEU A 45 -15.26 -7.65 5.30
CA LEU A 45 -15.66 -6.67 4.30
C LEU A 45 -16.48 -5.54 4.94
N VAL A 46 -16.04 -4.31 4.71
CA VAL A 46 -16.81 -3.10 4.99
C VAL A 46 -17.10 -2.39 3.68
N THR A 47 -18.38 -2.14 3.42
CA THR A 47 -18.85 -1.38 2.26
C THR A 47 -19.34 0.00 2.68
N GLY A 48 -19.27 0.98 1.77
CA GLY A 48 -19.71 2.34 2.05
C GLY A 48 -20.35 3.03 0.86
N GLN A 49 -21.19 4.03 1.15
CA GLN A 49 -21.82 4.89 0.14
C GLN A 49 -21.71 6.37 0.55
N TYR A 50 -21.23 7.23 -0.35
CA TYR A 50 -20.97 8.63 0.01
C TYR A 50 -22.27 9.45 0.12
N THR A 51 -22.31 10.32 1.14
CA THR A 51 -23.42 11.24 1.42
C THR A 51 -23.00 12.68 1.16
N ARG A 52 -23.99 13.58 1.05
CA ARG A 52 -23.77 15.01 0.83
C ARG A 52 -22.86 15.60 1.90
N CYS A 53 -21.87 16.39 1.50
CA CYS A 53 -21.12 17.31 2.37
C CYS A 53 -21.09 18.68 1.71
N GLY A 54 -21.60 19.71 2.40
CA GLY A 54 -21.61 21.08 1.88
C GLY A 54 -22.35 21.17 0.55
N ASN A 55 -21.65 21.63 -0.49
CA ASN A 55 -22.16 21.78 -1.85
C ASN A 55 -22.01 20.53 -2.73
N HIS A 56 -21.31 19.49 -2.24
CA HIS A 56 -21.10 18.24 -2.98
C HIS A 56 -22.25 17.29 -2.72
N LYS A 57 -22.93 16.89 -3.80
CA LYS A 57 -24.06 15.96 -3.77
C LYS A 57 -23.66 14.57 -3.28
N GLY A 58 -24.58 13.92 -2.57
CA GLY A 58 -24.47 12.50 -2.21
C GLY A 58 -24.68 11.57 -3.42
N TYR A 59 -24.37 10.28 -3.27
CA TYR A 59 -24.55 9.31 -4.36
C TYR A 59 -26.00 9.28 -4.84
N LEU A 60 -26.95 9.10 -3.92
CA LEU A 60 -28.39 9.05 -4.20
C LEU A 60 -29.00 10.38 -4.68
N GLU A 61 -28.24 11.47 -4.67
CA GLU A 61 -28.66 12.78 -5.18
C GLU A 61 -28.24 13.02 -6.65
N ASP A 62 -27.51 12.07 -7.24
CA ASP A 62 -27.18 12.08 -8.66
C ASP A 62 -28.44 11.76 -9.48
N PRO A 63 -28.85 12.64 -10.43
CA PRO A 63 -30.08 12.46 -11.20
C PRO A 63 -30.05 11.22 -12.12
N SER A 64 -28.87 10.65 -12.40
CA SER A 64 -28.74 9.39 -13.16
C SER A 64 -29.12 8.16 -12.34
N ILE A 65 -29.33 8.30 -11.03
CA ILE A 65 -29.71 7.21 -10.13
C ILE A 65 -31.21 7.23 -9.93
N GLU A 66 -31.91 6.39 -10.69
CA GLU A 66 -33.37 6.28 -10.63
C GLU A 66 -33.88 5.65 -9.31
N ASN A 67 -33.08 4.77 -8.70
CA ASN A 67 -33.43 4.09 -7.46
C ASN A 67 -32.87 4.80 -6.23
N THR A 68 -33.73 5.52 -5.50
CA THR A 68 -33.37 6.22 -4.26
C THR A 68 -33.05 5.29 -3.08
N GLU A 69 -33.38 3.99 -3.17
CA GLU A 69 -33.00 2.96 -2.20
C GLU A 69 -31.83 2.10 -2.71
N SER A 70 -31.00 2.62 -3.63
CA SER A 70 -29.83 1.92 -4.16
C SER A 70 -28.84 1.57 -3.05
N THR A 71 -28.50 0.28 -2.92
CA THR A 71 -27.49 -0.23 -2.00
C THR A 71 -26.10 -0.35 -2.64
N THR A 72 -25.91 0.20 -3.85
CA THR A 72 -24.63 0.13 -4.57
C THR A 72 -23.52 0.81 -3.78
N GLU A 73 -22.41 0.11 -3.65
CA GLU A 73 -21.24 0.53 -2.90
C GLU A 73 -20.40 1.52 -3.72
N THR A 74 -19.99 2.61 -3.10
CA THR A 74 -19.01 3.57 -3.64
C THR A 74 -17.66 3.49 -2.95
N PHE A 75 -17.58 2.68 -1.88
CA PHE A 75 -16.41 2.38 -1.09
C PHE A 75 -16.42 0.91 -0.66
N ALA A 76 -15.25 0.28 -0.61
CA ALA A 76 -15.06 -1.03 0.01
C ALA A 76 -13.69 -1.10 0.68
N ALA A 77 -13.64 -1.68 1.87
CA ALA A 77 -12.43 -2.13 2.55
C ALA A 77 -12.56 -3.62 2.84
N ALA A 78 -11.62 -4.43 2.33
CA ALA A 78 -11.64 -5.88 2.46
C ALA A 78 -10.32 -6.37 3.05
N VAL A 79 -10.38 -7.37 3.93
CA VAL A 79 -9.20 -8.09 4.42
C VAL A 79 -9.13 -9.45 3.76
N LEU A 80 -8.00 -9.73 3.10
CA LEU A 80 -7.71 -11.01 2.47
C LEU A 80 -6.59 -11.72 3.23
N HIS A 81 -6.71 -13.05 3.28
CA HIS A 81 -5.71 -13.92 3.89
C HIS A 81 -5.18 -14.89 2.85
N ILE A 82 -3.86 -14.92 2.70
CA ILE A 82 -3.15 -15.82 1.78
C ILE A 82 -2.65 -17.02 2.58
N HIS A 83 -3.22 -18.19 2.33
CA HIS A 83 -2.87 -19.43 3.03
C HIS A 83 -1.64 -20.09 2.41
N ASN A 84 -0.47 -19.54 2.70
CA ASN A 84 0.82 -20.16 2.41
C ASN A 84 1.83 -19.88 3.54
N PRO A 85 2.97 -20.58 3.59
CA PRO A 85 3.95 -20.40 4.66
C PRO A 85 4.53 -18.98 4.78
N ARG A 86 4.61 -18.22 3.69
CA ARG A 86 5.17 -16.86 3.68
C ARG A 86 4.25 -15.84 4.33
N TRP A 87 2.94 -15.96 4.08
CA TRP A 87 1.93 -14.98 4.44
C TRP A 87 0.97 -15.45 5.53
N ASP A 88 1.27 -16.57 6.19
CA ASP A 88 0.46 -17.06 7.30
C ASP A 88 0.36 -16.01 8.42
N GLY A 89 -0.85 -15.77 8.89
CA GLY A 89 -1.15 -14.74 9.89
C GLY A 89 -1.07 -13.28 9.40
N VAL A 90 -0.70 -13.01 8.14
CA VAL A 90 -0.57 -11.66 7.60
C VAL A 90 -1.88 -11.19 6.92
N PRO A 91 -2.59 -10.19 7.44
CA PRO A 91 -3.78 -9.62 6.79
C PRO A 91 -3.46 -8.67 5.63
N PHE A 92 -3.97 -8.92 4.43
CA PHE A 92 -3.87 -8.00 3.29
C PHE A 92 -5.09 -7.11 3.23
N ILE A 93 -4.95 -5.80 3.45
CA ILE A 93 -6.09 -4.89 3.41
C ILE A 93 -6.17 -4.16 2.08
N LEU A 94 -7.27 -4.40 1.35
CA LEU A 94 -7.63 -3.69 0.13
C LEU A 94 -8.63 -2.59 0.48
N LYS A 95 -8.33 -1.35 0.10
CA LYS A 95 -9.25 -0.21 0.29
C LYS A 95 -9.49 0.47 -1.04
N ALA A 96 -10.73 0.64 -1.46
CA ALA A 96 -11.09 1.38 -2.66
C ALA A 96 -12.29 2.29 -2.41
N GLY A 97 -12.30 3.48 -2.99
CA GLY A 97 -13.38 4.43 -2.77
C GLY A 97 -13.46 5.56 -3.80
N LYS A 98 -14.66 6.09 -3.95
CA LYS A 98 -14.96 7.36 -4.63
C LYS A 98 -15.29 8.43 -3.60
N ALA A 99 -15.18 9.70 -4.00
CA ALA A 99 -15.48 10.84 -3.14
C ALA A 99 -14.72 10.79 -1.79
N VAL A 100 -13.46 10.34 -1.84
CA VAL A 100 -12.57 10.29 -0.68
C VAL A 100 -11.61 11.49 -0.70
N THR A 101 -10.99 11.79 0.44
CA THR A 101 -10.11 12.96 0.63
C THR A 101 -9.03 13.09 -0.44
N ASP A 102 -8.27 12.01 -0.69
CA ASP A 102 -7.12 12.04 -1.59
C ASP A 102 -7.34 11.12 -2.80
N ARG A 103 -7.04 11.64 -3.99
CA ARG A 103 -6.80 10.81 -5.18
C ARG A 103 -5.43 10.16 -5.03
N LYS A 104 -5.39 8.86 -4.78
CA LYS A 104 -4.13 8.09 -4.75
C LYS A 104 -4.31 6.61 -5.03
N ALA A 105 -3.26 6.00 -5.57
CA ALA A 105 -3.04 4.57 -5.57
C ALA A 105 -1.67 4.26 -4.97
N GLU A 106 -1.66 3.47 -3.89
CA GLU A 106 -0.44 3.17 -3.15
C GLU A 106 -0.47 1.76 -2.57
N VAL A 107 0.71 1.13 -2.53
CA VAL A 107 1.01 -0.06 -1.73
C VAL A 107 1.75 0.40 -0.48
N ARG A 108 1.30 -0.02 0.70
CA ARG A 108 1.97 0.24 1.96
C ARG A 108 2.33 -1.08 2.62
N ILE A 109 3.60 -1.29 2.91
CA ILE A 109 4.09 -2.43 3.66
C ILE A 109 4.42 -1.98 5.07
N GLN A 110 3.65 -2.42 6.06
CA GLN A 110 3.90 -2.09 7.48
C GLN A 110 4.67 -3.24 8.13
N PHE A 111 5.84 -2.94 8.68
CA PHE A 111 6.66 -3.96 9.34
C PHE A 111 6.17 -4.21 10.77
N HIS A 112 6.49 -5.37 11.34
CA HIS A 112 6.29 -5.58 12.77
C HIS A 112 7.12 -4.58 13.59
N THR A 113 6.61 -4.22 14.76
CA THR A 113 7.39 -3.48 15.75
C THR A 113 8.57 -4.34 16.22
N VAL A 114 9.67 -3.69 16.58
CA VAL A 114 10.89 -4.38 17.01
C VAL A 114 10.63 -5.07 18.36
N PRO A 115 10.78 -6.41 18.47
CA PRO A 115 10.62 -7.09 19.76
C PRO A 115 11.63 -6.58 20.80
N GLY A 116 11.19 -6.39 22.04
CA GLY A 116 12.08 -5.94 23.12
C GLY A 116 12.57 -4.50 22.98
N ALA A 117 11.86 -3.68 22.21
CA ALA A 117 12.18 -2.26 22.07
C ALA A 117 12.28 -1.59 23.45
N VAL A 118 13.36 -0.83 23.66
CA VAL A 118 13.58 -0.03 24.89
C VAL A 118 12.41 0.95 25.05
N SER A 119 12.01 1.33 26.26
CA SER A 119 10.84 2.20 26.52
C SER A 119 10.81 3.52 25.73
N ALA A 120 11.95 4.00 25.23
CA ALA A 120 12.02 5.16 24.32
C ALA A 120 11.49 4.88 22.89
N LEU A 121 11.23 3.61 22.56
CA LEU A 121 10.77 3.09 21.27
C LEU A 121 9.38 2.47 21.33
N THR A 122 8.79 2.31 22.53
CA THR A 122 7.48 1.64 22.70
C THR A 122 6.31 2.43 22.13
N ASP A 123 6.42 3.76 22.06
CA ASP A 123 5.40 4.64 21.46
C ASP A 123 5.69 4.98 19.98
N VAL A 124 6.72 4.37 19.38
CA VAL A 124 7.13 4.73 18.02
C VAL A 124 6.46 3.83 17.00
N ALA A 125 5.88 4.46 15.97
CA ALA A 125 5.20 3.78 14.88
C ALA A 125 6.14 2.79 14.16
N ALA A 126 5.56 1.68 13.70
CA ALA A 126 6.26 0.70 12.88
C ALA A 126 6.89 1.32 11.62
N ASN A 127 7.97 0.69 11.14
CA ASN A 127 8.52 1.06 9.84
C ASN A 127 7.50 0.80 8.74
N GLU A 128 7.51 1.63 7.69
CA GLU A 128 6.59 1.48 6.56
C GLU A 128 7.31 1.71 5.23
N LEU A 129 7.28 0.74 4.34
CA LEU A 129 7.67 0.94 2.94
C LEU A 129 6.43 1.31 2.12
N VAL A 130 6.46 2.44 1.43
CA VAL A 130 5.33 2.91 0.62
C VAL A 130 5.76 3.06 -0.83
N VAL A 131 5.00 2.43 -1.70
CA VAL A 131 5.11 2.55 -3.15
C VAL A 131 3.85 3.26 -3.65
N ARG A 132 3.97 4.54 -3.97
CA ARG A 132 2.89 5.31 -4.57
C ARG A 132 2.96 5.17 -6.09
N LEU A 133 1.87 4.67 -6.66
CA LEU A 133 1.71 4.47 -8.10
C LEU A 133 1.17 5.72 -8.79
N GLN A 134 0.29 6.48 -8.12
CA GLN A 134 -0.23 7.76 -8.60
C GLN A 134 -0.95 8.52 -7.48
N PRO A 135 -1.08 9.85 -7.58
CA PRO A 135 -0.29 10.74 -8.43
C PRO A 135 1.16 10.81 -7.91
N GLU A 136 2.10 11.26 -8.74
CA GLU A 136 3.52 11.41 -8.39
C GLU A 136 4.16 10.09 -7.93
N GLU A 137 4.69 9.34 -8.88
CA GLU A 137 5.35 8.06 -8.67
C GLU A 137 6.51 8.22 -7.68
N THR A 138 6.34 7.62 -6.50
CA THR A 138 7.27 7.79 -5.39
C THR A 138 7.41 6.49 -4.64
N ILE A 139 8.64 6.14 -4.31
CA ILE A 139 8.95 5.08 -3.34
C ILE A 139 9.55 5.77 -2.12
N TYR A 140 8.98 5.55 -0.94
CA TYR A 140 9.57 6.08 0.28
C TYR A 140 9.49 5.10 1.44
N TRP A 141 10.50 5.13 2.29
CA TRP A 141 10.59 4.30 3.47
C TRP A 141 10.52 5.18 4.72
N LYS A 142 9.54 4.91 5.58
CA LYS A 142 9.46 5.47 6.92
C LYS A 142 10.26 4.60 7.88
N VAL A 143 11.27 5.20 8.50
CA VAL A 143 12.18 4.55 9.45
C VAL A 143 12.32 5.39 10.71
N ILE A 144 12.58 4.74 11.83
CA ILE A 144 12.89 5.43 13.08
C ILE A 144 14.34 5.92 13.03
N ASN A 145 14.55 7.21 13.29
CA ASN A 145 15.88 7.81 13.34
C ASN A 145 16.06 8.67 14.60
N LYS A 146 17.30 8.81 15.06
CA LYS A 146 17.64 9.73 16.16
C LYS A 146 17.46 11.17 15.68
N VAL A 147 16.75 11.99 16.46
CA VAL A 147 16.68 13.43 16.24
C VAL A 147 18.07 14.04 16.47
N PRO A 148 18.60 14.89 15.57
CA PRO A 148 19.86 15.62 15.78
C PRO A 148 19.77 16.62 16.95
N ALA A 149 19.86 16.11 18.17
CA ALA A 149 19.76 16.87 19.41
C ALA A 149 20.73 16.32 20.47
N LEU A 150 20.95 17.12 21.53
CA LEU A 150 21.73 16.73 22.71
C LEU A 150 20.99 15.67 23.56
N LYS A 151 19.65 15.71 23.55
CA LYS A 151 18.81 14.69 24.17
C LYS A 151 18.68 13.46 23.27
N PHE A 152 18.51 12.30 23.88
CA PHE A 152 18.23 11.07 23.14
C PHE A 152 16.72 10.97 22.88
N GLU A 153 16.31 11.42 21.71
CA GLU A 153 14.94 11.34 21.21
C GLU A 153 14.98 10.73 19.81
N VAL A 154 13.94 9.98 19.47
CA VAL A 154 13.78 9.37 18.15
C VAL A 154 12.51 9.88 17.49
N GLN A 155 12.51 9.90 16.17
CA GLN A 155 11.36 10.30 15.37
C GLN A 155 11.28 9.43 14.12
N GLN A 156 10.06 9.21 13.63
CA GLN A 156 9.87 8.59 12.33
C GLN A 156 10.26 9.57 11.22
N MET A 157 11.26 9.19 10.42
CA MET A 157 11.78 9.97 9.29
C MET A 157 11.47 9.24 7.97
N ARG A 158 11.46 9.99 6.87
CA ARG A 158 11.18 9.49 5.51
C ARG A 158 12.43 9.51 4.65
N MET A 159 12.72 8.40 3.97
CA MET A 159 13.73 8.30 2.91
C MET A 159 13.00 8.21 1.57
N ASP A 160 13.22 9.18 0.68
CA ASP A 160 12.45 9.34 -0.56
C ASP A 160 13.23 9.01 -1.83
N LEU A 161 12.56 8.34 -2.77
CA LEU A 161 12.91 8.24 -4.18
C LEU A 161 11.73 8.77 -5.01
N LEU A 162 11.88 9.99 -5.52
CA LEU A 162 10.91 10.68 -6.35
C LEU A 162 11.28 10.51 -7.83
N TYR A 163 10.41 9.92 -8.64
CA TYR A 163 10.71 9.63 -10.05
C TYR A 163 10.99 10.91 -10.85
N ALA A 164 10.14 11.92 -10.71
CA ALA A 164 10.30 13.22 -11.38
C ALA A 164 11.64 13.92 -11.05
N SER A 165 12.25 13.63 -9.90
CA SER A 165 13.56 14.19 -9.53
C SER A 165 14.76 13.44 -10.13
N LYS A 166 14.53 12.23 -10.67
CA LYS A 166 15.56 11.31 -11.14
C LYS A 166 15.52 11.07 -12.64
N PHE A 167 14.34 11.11 -13.23
CA PHE A 167 14.12 10.92 -14.65
C PHE A 167 13.51 12.20 -15.20
N ASP A 168 14.18 12.78 -16.19
CA ASP A 168 13.71 13.98 -16.87
C ASP A 168 12.57 13.60 -17.81
N GLU A 169 11.37 14.12 -17.55
CA GLU A 169 10.17 13.83 -18.34
C GLU A 169 10.32 14.20 -19.82
N GLU A 170 11.16 15.19 -20.16
CA GLU A 170 11.36 15.61 -21.55
C GLU A 170 12.19 14.59 -22.35
N THR A 171 13.14 13.93 -21.69
CA THR A 171 14.07 13.00 -22.34
C THR A 171 13.72 11.53 -22.13
N GLN A 172 13.03 11.21 -21.03
CA GLN A 172 12.66 9.87 -20.61
C GLN A 172 11.23 9.86 -20.04
N PRO A 173 10.21 10.18 -20.85
CA PRO A 173 8.83 10.18 -20.39
C PRO A 173 8.44 8.78 -19.91
N VAL A 174 7.74 8.71 -18.78
CA VAL A 174 7.09 7.47 -18.34
C VAL A 174 5.98 7.16 -19.36
N PRO A 175 6.04 6.02 -20.06
CA PRO A 175 5.07 5.70 -21.08
C PRO A 175 3.69 5.49 -20.45
N GLU A 176 2.65 5.96 -21.15
CA GLU A 176 1.27 5.76 -20.70
C GLU A 176 0.91 4.27 -20.68
N ALA A 177 -0.02 3.89 -19.80
CA ALA A 177 -0.35 2.48 -19.55
C ALA A 177 -0.75 1.73 -20.83
N TYR A 178 -1.52 2.37 -21.72
CA TYR A 178 -1.94 1.75 -22.99
C TYR A 178 -0.83 1.66 -24.02
N GLU A 179 0.12 2.61 -24.06
CA GLU A 179 1.26 2.55 -24.97
C GLU A 179 2.11 1.32 -24.67
N ARG A 180 2.38 1.08 -23.37
CA ARG A 180 3.11 -0.08 -22.90
C ARG A 180 2.38 -1.39 -23.25
N LEU A 181 1.09 -1.49 -22.95
CA LEU A 181 0.32 -2.72 -23.20
C LEU A 181 0.18 -3.02 -24.70
N LEU A 182 0.00 -2.00 -25.54
CA LEU A 182 -0.06 -2.21 -27.00
C LEU A 182 1.28 -2.70 -27.54
N LEU A 183 2.40 -2.13 -27.09
CA LEU A 183 3.73 -2.58 -27.47
C LEU A 183 3.96 -4.04 -27.06
N GLU A 184 3.58 -4.42 -25.86
CA GLU A 184 3.72 -5.80 -25.37
C GLU A 184 2.85 -6.78 -26.14
N CYS A 185 1.63 -6.39 -26.51
CA CYS A 185 0.77 -7.18 -27.39
C CYS A 185 1.43 -7.46 -28.74
N LEU A 186 2.05 -6.43 -29.35
CA LEU A 186 2.79 -6.57 -30.61
C LEU A 186 4.05 -7.43 -30.45
N ALA A 187 4.70 -7.38 -29.28
CA ALA A 187 5.86 -8.19 -28.94
C ALA A 187 5.51 -9.64 -28.52
N ALA A 188 4.21 -9.98 -28.45
CA ALA A 188 3.72 -11.23 -27.86
C ALA A 188 4.23 -11.46 -26.43
N ASP A 189 4.48 -10.38 -25.68
CA ASP A 189 4.78 -10.44 -24.25
C ASP A 189 3.47 -10.35 -23.48
N HIS A 190 3.22 -11.37 -22.67
CA HIS A 190 1.98 -11.52 -21.94
C HIS A 190 2.15 -11.29 -20.43
N SER A 191 3.32 -10.80 -19.99
CA SER A 191 3.68 -10.65 -18.56
C SER A 191 2.71 -9.75 -17.78
N HIS A 192 2.18 -8.69 -18.40
CA HIS A 192 1.23 -7.76 -17.78
C HIS A 192 -0.24 -8.03 -18.12
N PHE A 193 -0.53 -9.12 -18.85
CA PHE A 193 -1.89 -9.51 -19.21
C PHE A 193 -2.40 -10.59 -18.27
N VAL A 194 -3.65 -10.42 -17.81
CA VAL A 194 -4.34 -11.37 -16.94
C VAL A 194 -4.65 -12.66 -17.71
N SER A 195 -4.22 -13.80 -17.18
CA SER A 195 -4.57 -15.12 -17.72
C SER A 195 -6.01 -15.52 -17.38
N ALA A 196 -6.56 -16.49 -18.11
CA ALA A 196 -7.91 -17.01 -17.84
C ALA A 196 -8.03 -17.60 -16.43
N ASP A 197 -7.01 -18.33 -15.98
CA ASP A 197 -6.99 -18.94 -14.65
C ASP A 197 -6.90 -17.89 -13.53
N GLU A 198 -6.09 -16.84 -13.71
CA GLU A 198 -6.07 -15.69 -12.78
C GLU A 198 -7.45 -15.03 -12.69
N LEU A 199 -8.15 -14.91 -13.82
CA LEU A 199 -9.49 -14.34 -13.85
C LEU A 199 -10.49 -15.23 -13.10
N LEU A 200 -10.44 -16.55 -13.28
CA LEU A 200 -11.31 -17.49 -12.55
C LEU A 200 -11.08 -17.42 -11.05
N GLU A 201 -9.84 -17.41 -10.59
CA GLU A 201 -9.50 -17.31 -9.17
C GLU A 201 -9.93 -15.97 -8.57
N SER A 202 -9.75 -14.87 -9.32
CA SER A 202 -10.23 -13.55 -8.88
C SER A 202 -11.75 -13.55 -8.64
N TRP A 203 -12.52 -14.19 -9.52
CA TRP A 203 -13.97 -14.31 -9.34
C TRP A 203 -14.34 -15.29 -8.23
N ARG A 204 -13.60 -16.38 -8.03
CA ARG A 204 -13.82 -17.30 -6.90
C ARG A 204 -13.75 -16.58 -5.57
N ILE A 205 -12.78 -15.66 -5.41
CA ILE A 205 -12.55 -14.91 -4.16
C ILE A 205 -13.73 -13.99 -3.82
N PHE A 206 -14.25 -13.24 -4.81
CA PHE A 206 -15.24 -12.17 -4.57
C PHE A 206 -16.70 -12.57 -4.83
N THR A 207 -16.98 -13.53 -5.73
CA THR A 207 -18.35 -13.86 -6.15
C THR A 207 -19.29 -14.19 -4.99
N PRO A 208 -18.89 -15.00 -3.99
CA PRO A 208 -19.80 -15.35 -2.89
C PRO A 208 -20.26 -14.14 -2.09
N VAL A 209 -19.35 -13.20 -1.77
CA VAL A 209 -19.72 -12.00 -1.02
C VAL A 209 -20.54 -11.03 -1.85
N LEU A 210 -20.25 -10.88 -3.15
CA LEU A 210 -21.02 -10.04 -4.06
C LEU A 210 -22.47 -10.52 -4.19
N ARG A 211 -22.69 -11.84 -4.28
CA ARG A 211 -24.03 -12.42 -4.29
C ARG A 211 -24.79 -12.11 -2.99
N ARG A 212 -24.14 -12.28 -1.84
CA ARG A 212 -24.76 -11.97 -0.55
C ARG A 212 -25.14 -10.50 -0.40
N LEU A 213 -24.26 -9.58 -0.81
CA LEU A 213 -24.56 -8.14 -0.81
C LEU A 213 -25.80 -7.82 -1.66
N GLN A 214 -25.93 -8.45 -2.83
CA GLN A 214 -27.06 -8.28 -3.73
C GLN A 214 -28.35 -8.92 -3.20
N ASP A 215 -28.29 -10.18 -2.74
CA ASP A 215 -29.45 -10.95 -2.32
C ASP A 215 -30.03 -10.42 -0.99
N GLU A 216 -29.15 -10.09 -0.04
CA GLU A 216 -29.54 -9.58 1.28
C GLU A 216 -29.78 -8.06 1.28
N LYS A 217 -29.45 -7.36 0.18
CA LYS A 217 -29.54 -5.89 0.04
C LYS A 217 -28.92 -5.15 1.23
N ILE A 218 -27.72 -5.57 1.61
CA ILE A 218 -27.01 -5.01 2.77
C ILE A 218 -26.76 -3.53 2.53
N LYS A 219 -27.27 -2.67 3.43
CA LYS A 219 -27.08 -1.22 3.28
C LYS A 219 -25.62 -0.86 3.57
N PRO A 220 -24.92 -0.19 2.63
CA PRO A 220 -23.53 0.23 2.84
C PRO A 220 -23.46 1.35 3.90
N HIS A 221 -22.32 1.45 4.59
CA HIS A 221 -22.11 2.49 5.59
C HIS A 221 -22.07 3.89 4.96
N PRO A 222 -22.82 4.87 5.49
CA PRO A 222 -22.74 6.24 4.98
C PRO A 222 -21.39 6.86 5.32
N TYR A 223 -20.82 7.63 4.40
CA TYR A 223 -19.63 8.45 4.68
C TYR A 223 -19.71 9.81 3.97
N PRO A 224 -19.34 10.92 4.61
CA PRO A 224 -19.39 12.23 3.96
C PRO A 224 -18.46 12.30 2.74
N PHE A 225 -18.91 12.97 1.67
CA PHE A 225 -18.06 13.32 0.53
C PHE A 225 -16.78 14.01 1.02
N GLY A 226 -15.62 13.57 0.54
CA GLY A 226 -14.31 14.13 0.91
C GLY A 226 -13.73 13.56 2.20
N SER A 227 -14.45 12.67 2.90
CA SER A 227 -13.91 11.95 4.06
C SER A 227 -13.00 10.79 3.63
N ARG A 228 -12.39 10.11 4.60
CA ARG A 228 -11.49 8.96 4.36
C ARG A 228 -12.22 7.64 4.12
N GLY A 229 -13.55 7.67 4.05
CA GLY A 229 -14.43 6.52 4.05
C GLY A 229 -15.16 6.34 5.40
N PRO A 230 -15.96 5.28 5.55
CA PRO A 230 -16.69 4.99 6.78
C PRO A 230 -15.74 4.61 7.92
N SER A 231 -16.08 5.02 9.15
CA SER A 231 -15.30 4.68 10.36
C SER A 231 -15.18 3.18 10.60
N ALA A 232 -16.15 2.39 10.12
CA ALA A 232 -16.11 0.93 10.14
C ALA A 232 -14.88 0.37 9.40
N ALA A 233 -14.37 1.06 8.38
CA ALA A 233 -13.17 0.63 7.65
C ALA A 233 -11.89 0.78 8.49
N ASP A 234 -11.82 1.83 9.32
CA ASP A 234 -10.70 2.02 10.25
C ASP A 234 -10.79 1.03 11.43
N ALA A 235 -12.01 0.74 11.90
CA ALA A 235 -12.24 -0.31 12.90
C ALA A 235 -11.83 -1.70 12.38
N LEU A 236 -12.12 -2.01 11.11
CA LEU A 236 -11.67 -3.24 10.45
C LEU A 236 -10.14 -3.33 10.40
N ALA A 237 -9.44 -2.24 10.09
CA ALA A 237 -7.97 -2.21 10.13
C ALA A 237 -7.44 -2.48 11.53
N HIS A 238 -8.03 -1.82 12.53
CA HIS A 238 -7.59 -1.90 13.92
C HIS A 238 -7.80 -3.31 14.48
N LYS A 239 -8.89 -4.00 14.11
CA LYS A 239 -9.12 -5.43 14.42
C LYS A 239 -7.95 -6.31 13.97
N TYR A 240 -7.30 -5.96 12.87
CA TYR A 240 -6.17 -6.68 12.28
C TYR A 240 -4.80 -6.08 12.63
N GLY A 241 -4.73 -5.24 13.66
CA GLY A 241 -3.47 -4.73 14.20
C GLY A 241 -2.87 -3.54 13.45
N MET A 242 -3.61 -2.91 12.53
CA MET A 242 -3.16 -1.67 11.88
C MET A 242 -3.65 -0.46 12.66
N SER A 243 -2.72 0.34 13.19
CA SER A 243 -3.02 1.43 14.13
C SER A 243 -3.74 2.61 13.48
N LYS A 244 -3.38 3.03 12.26
CA LYS A 244 -4.13 3.99 11.43
C LYS A 244 -3.77 3.82 9.95
N PHE A 245 -4.76 3.78 9.06
CA PHE A 245 -4.51 4.16 7.67
C PHE A 245 -4.11 5.65 7.66
N GLY A 246 -3.16 6.06 6.84
CA GLY A 246 -2.94 7.48 6.51
C GLY A 246 -2.54 8.39 7.68
N GLY A 247 -1.25 8.46 7.96
CA GLY A 247 -0.63 9.76 8.26
C GLY A 247 -0.60 10.57 6.96
N GLY A 248 -1.01 11.85 7.03
CA GLY A 248 -1.11 12.75 5.87
C GLY A 248 0.17 12.81 5.05
N ILE A 249 0.00 13.13 3.77
CA ILE A 249 1.10 13.44 2.86
C ILE A 249 1.59 14.83 3.26
N THR A 250 2.85 14.97 3.73
CA THR A 250 3.56 16.24 3.51
C THR A 250 3.94 16.27 2.03
N PRO A 251 3.34 17.15 1.21
CA PRO A 251 3.77 17.28 -0.18
C PRO A 251 5.23 17.69 -0.20
N TYR A 252 6.02 17.02 -1.05
CA TYR A 252 7.35 17.50 -1.38
C TYR A 252 7.17 18.62 -2.39
N VAL A 253 7.53 19.85 -2.01
CA VAL A 253 7.57 20.99 -2.91
C VAL A 253 9.03 21.19 -3.29
N GLU A 254 9.33 21.20 -4.58
CA GLU A 254 10.70 21.38 -5.08
C GLU A 254 11.33 22.65 -4.48
N GLY A 255 12.50 22.50 -3.85
CA GLY A 255 13.19 23.60 -3.17
C GLY A 255 12.70 23.95 -1.76
N GLN A 256 11.68 23.26 -1.21
CA GLN A 256 11.30 23.39 0.20
C GLN A 256 11.50 22.07 0.97
N PRO A 257 12.24 22.08 2.09
CA PRO A 257 12.33 20.89 2.94
C PRO A 257 10.92 20.54 3.47
N PRO A 258 10.53 19.25 3.55
CA PRO A 258 9.20 18.83 3.98
C PRO A 258 8.79 19.47 5.32
N LYS A 259 7.54 19.92 5.44
CA LYS A 259 7.03 20.62 6.64
C LYS A 259 7.21 19.87 7.97
N SER A 260 7.57 18.59 7.96
CA SER A 260 7.97 17.81 9.13
C SER A 260 9.26 18.30 9.83
N TYR A 261 9.93 19.32 9.30
CA TYR A 261 11.04 20.00 9.98
C TYR A 261 10.61 21.10 10.96
N ALA A 262 9.33 21.49 10.98
CA ALA A 262 8.78 22.34 12.04
C ALA A 262 8.16 21.45 13.12
N ALA A 263 8.58 21.64 14.37
CA ALA A 263 8.01 20.98 15.54
C ALA A 263 6.48 21.03 15.50
N GLU A 264 5.84 19.90 15.77
CA GLU A 264 4.39 19.80 15.91
C GLU A 264 3.91 20.79 16.99
N GLU A 265 3.01 21.71 16.63
CA GLU A 265 2.23 22.46 17.60
C GLU A 265 1.28 21.49 18.31
N GLU A 266 1.23 21.59 19.65
CA GLU A 266 0.37 20.78 20.51
C GLU A 266 -1.10 20.80 20.06
N PRO A 267 -1.86 19.71 20.29
CA PRO A 267 -3.27 19.67 19.93
C PRO A 267 -4.06 20.72 20.73
N PRO A 268 -4.97 21.48 20.11
CA PRO A 268 -5.84 22.38 20.86
C PRO A 268 -6.82 21.57 21.72
N ASP A 269 -6.98 22.06 22.95
CA ASP A 269 -7.86 21.59 24.01
C ASP A 269 -9.31 21.36 23.52
N ASP A 270 -9.95 20.33 24.09
CA ASP A 270 -11.26 19.82 23.70
C ASP A 270 -12.35 20.90 23.78
N GLY A 271 -13.01 21.16 22.65
CA GLY A 271 -14.19 22.02 22.61
C GLY A 271 -14.75 22.25 21.21
N MET A 272 -15.76 21.45 20.84
CA MET A 272 -16.76 21.64 19.76
C MET A 272 -16.59 20.87 18.43
N SER A 273 -17.48 19.88 18.28
CA SER A 273 -18.07 19.30 17.05
C SER A 273 -17.19 19.06 15.81
N GLU A 274 -16.76 17.81 15.63
CA GLU A 274 -16.04 17.27 14.46
C GLU A 274 -16.80 17.25 13.12
N SER A 275 -18.03 17.75 13.04
CA SER A 275 -18.82 17.70 11.79
C SER A 275 -18.50 18.84 10.80
N ALA A 276 -17.78 19.89 11.20
CA ALA A 276 -17.59 21.10 10.39
C ALA A 276 -16.24 21.18 9.63
N SER A 277 -15.21 20.46 10.07
CA SER A 277 -13.83 20.64 9.54
C SER A 277 -13.61 19.99 8.16
N VAL A 278 -14.24 18.85 7.90
CA VAL A 278 -14.04 18.03 6.68
C VAL A 278 -14.41 18.77 5.39
N CYS A 279 -15.30 19.77 5.46
CA CYS A 279 -15.97 20.34 4.28
C CYS A 279 -15.25 21.57 3.66
N SER A 280 -14.10 22.02 4.21
CA SER A 280 -13.47 23.30 3.82
C SER A 280 -12.37 23.22 2.73
N HIS A 281 -11.96 22.02 2.29
CA HIS A 281 -10.78 21.82 1.44
C HIS A 281 -11.03 20.92 0.20
N LEU A 282 -12.06 21.20 -0.62
CA LEU A 282 -12.33 20.40 -1.82
C LEU A 282 -12.34 21.28 -3.08
N THR A 283 -11.35 21.11 -3.96
CA THR A 283 -11.33 21.64 -5.33
C THR A 283 -11.83 20.57 -6.32
N SER A 284 -12.53 21.03 -7.37
CA SER A 284 -13.26 20.22 -8.32
C SER A 284 -12.35 19.35 -9.21
N THR A 285 -12.44 18.03 -9.11
CA THR A 285 -11.99 17.11 -10.18
C THR A 285 -12.93 15.92 -10.33
N THR A 286 -13.17 15.52 -11.58
CA THR A 286 -14.05 14.43 -12.02
C THR A 286 -13.53 13.05 -11.60
N SER A 287 -14.43 12.19 -11.09
CA SER A 287 -14.07 10.97 -10.36
C SER A 287 -13.82 9.74 -11.25
N HIS A 288 -12.60 9.19 -11.18
CA HIS A 288 -12.33 7.77 -11.45
C HIS A 288 -12.04 7.07 -10.11
N GLY A 289 -12.34 5.77 -9.97
CA GLY A 289 -12.25 5.07 -8.68
C GLY A 289 -10.80 4.92 -8.19
N HIS A 290 -10.57 5.14 -6.89
CA HIS A 290 -9.24 5.10 -6.26
C HIS A 290 -9.08 3.86 -5.37
N GLY A 291 -7.85 3.40 -5.15
CA GLY A 291 -7.61 2.28 -4.23
C GLY A 291 -6.18 2.19 -3.70
N SER A 292 -6.04 1.73 -2.46
CA SER A 292 -4.79 1.49 -1.75
C SER A 292 -4.76 0.05 -1.24
N LEU A 293 -3.58 -0.59 -1.32
CA LEU A 293 -3.29 -1.91 -0.76
C LEU A 293 -2.34 -1.72 0.43
N VAL A 294 -2.63 -2.36 1.57
CA VAL A 294 -1.74 -2.36 2.74
C VAL A 294 -1.43 -3.79 3.17
N VAL A 295 -0.15 -4.10 3.34
CA VAL A 295 0.38 -5.44 3.60
C VAL A 295 1.31 -5.41 4.83
N PRO A 296 1.06 -6.15 5.91
CA PRO A 296 2.06 -6.37 6.95
C PRO A 296 3.16 -7.31 6.44
N PHE A 297 4.42 -7.12 6.84
CA PHE A 297 5.49 -8.07 6.47
C PHE A 297 5.93 -8.93 7.65
N ALA A 298 5.83 -10.25 7.50
CA ALA A 298 6.38 -11.23 8.44
C ALA A 298 7.85 -11.51 8.13
N ALA A 299 8.69 -11.47 9.16
CA ALA A 299 10.06 -11.94 9.08
C ALA A 299 10.08 -13.46 8.82
N LEU A 300 10.94 -13.90 7.91
CA LEU A 300 11.21 -15.31 7.62
C LEU A 300 11.56 -16.06 8.93
N PRO A 301 11.10 -17.30 9.14
CA PRO A 301 11.74 -18.18 10.12
C PRO A 301 13.18 -18.43 9.67
N GLU A 302 14.11 -18.27 10.61
CA GLU A 302 15.55 -18.37 10.43
C GLU A 302 15.94 -19.60 9.57
N ILE A 303 16.56 -19.34 8.40
CA ILE A 303 17.48 -20.32 7.84
C ILE A 303 18.71 -20.26 8.74
N GLY A 304 18.84 -21.25 9.61
CA GLY A 304 19.96 -21.39 10.54
C GLY A 304 21.30 -21.31 9.81
N VAL A 305 21.97 -20.17 9.93
CA VAL A 305 23.40 -20.09 9.70
C VAL A 305 24.05 -20.67 10.95
N SER A 306 24.35 -21.96 10.91
CA SER A 306 25.26 -22.60 11.84
C SER A 306 26.59 -21.86 11.79
N ALA A 307 26.85 -21.04 12.81
CA ALA A 307 28.16 -20.49 13.08
C ALA A 307 29.09 -21.64 13.53
N THR A 308 29.68 -22.35 12.57
CA THR A 308 30.90 -23.12 12.85
C THR A 308 32.08 -22.16 12.80
N SER A 309 32.61 -21.83 13.98
CA SER A 309 33.90 -21.19 14.15
C SER A 309 35.01 -22.08 13.58
N ALA A 310 35.37 -21.86 12.33
CA ALA A 310 36.59 -22.40 11.74
C ALA A 310 37.64 -21.28 11.71
N SER A 311 38.51 -21.26 12.73
CA SER A 311 39.76 -20.53 12.67
C SER A 311 40.62 -21.15 11.56
N SER A 312 40.86 -20.39 10.48
CA SER A 312 41.82 -20.77 9.44
C SER A 312 43.02 -19.81 9.46
N PRO A 313 44.25 -20.31 9.27
CA PRO A 313 45.47 -19.61 9.65
C PRO A 313 45.85 -18.52 8.65
N ALA A 314 46.61 -17.55 9.16
CA ALA A 314 47.16 -16.44 8.40
C ALA A 314 47.99 -16.91 7.19
N VAL A 315 47.62 -16.44 6.01
CA VAL A 315 48.42 -16.56 4.79
C VAL A 315 49.50 -15.48 4.82
N GLU A 316 50.74 -15.87 5.10
CA GLU A 316 51.92 -15.01 4.92
C GLU A 316 52.09 -14.64 3.44
N ARG A 317 52.18 -13.34 3.15
CA ARG A 317 52.55 -12.83 1.83
C ARG A 317 54.07 -12.97 1.66
N PRO A 318 54.57 -13.49 0.52
CA PRO A 318 56.00 -13.48 0.24
C PRO A 318 56.48 -12.06 -0.08
N ALA A 319 57.64 -11.70 0.46
CA ALA A 319 58.30 -10.40 0.28
C ALA A 319 58.80 -10.18 -1.18
N PRO A 320 58.87 -8.92 -1.66
CA PRO A 320 59.36 -8.62 -3.00
C PRO A 320 60.89 -8.81 -3.12
N PRO A 321 61.41 -9.12 -4.33
CA PRO A 321 62.83 -9.37 -4.54
C PRO A 321 63.67 -8.11 -4.39
N LYS A 322 64.81 -8.25 -3.68
CA LYS A 322 65.82 -7.20 -3.50
C LYS A 322 66.54 -6.91 -4.82
N SER A 323 66.67 -5.63 -5.14
CA SER A 323 67.56 -5.10 -6.17
C SER A 323 69.02 -5.47 -5.87
N MET A 324 69.71 -6.14 -6.82
CA MET A 324 71.17 -6.24 -6.81
C MET A 324 71.76 -5.12 -7.68
N SER A 325 72.59 -4.29 -7.05
CA SER A 325 73.47 -3.29 -7.64
C SER A 325 74.93 -3.77 -7.55
N GLY A 326 75.68 -3.71 -8.67
CA GLY A 326 77.15 -3.85 -8.75
C GLY A 326 77.66 -5.29 -8.70
N THR A 327 78.57 -5.76 -9.56
CA THR A 327 79.73 -5.12 -10.22
C THR A 327 79.94 -5.74 -11.60
#